data_AF-A0A3B8UI20-F1
#
_entry.id   AF-A0A3B8UI20-F1
#
_cell.length_a   1.000
_cell.length_b   1.000
_cell.length_c   1.000
_cell.angle_alpha   90.00
_cell.angle_beta   90.00
_cell.angle_gamma   90.00
#
_symmetry.space_group_name_H-M   'P 1'
#
loop_
_entity.id
_entity.type
_entity.pdbx_description
1 polymer ?
#
loop_
_entity_poly.entity_id
_entity_poly.type
_entity_poly.pdbx_seq_one_letter_code
_entity_poly.pdbx_strand_id
1 'polypeptide(L)'
;MSASFLLKIFLFACVCPITGLEYGKGSYGKIHAISWGEGATVTVGKYCSISSGVVALTGGEHRVDWVTTYPFNVLWPKVAGHIQGHPKTKGDVIIGNDVWIGMDAFILSGVKIGDG
;
A
#
# COMPACT_ATOMS: atom_id res chain seq x y z
N MET A 1 33.52 -0.59 -13.17
CA MET A 1 32.38 -0.98 -12.32
C MET A 1 31.86 0.30 -11.67
N SER A 2 30.88 0.95 -12.32
CA SER A 2 30.42 2.30 -11.95
C SER A 2 29.38 2.22 -10.84
N ALA A 3 29.48 3.13 -9.87
CA ALA A 3 28.61 3.35 -8.72
C ALA A 3 27.18 3.80 -9.09
N SER A 4 26.59 3.21 -10.13
CA SER A 4 25.27 3.54 -10.68
C SER A 4 24.22 2.47 -10.36
N PHE A 5 24.61 1.33 -9.76
CA PHE A 5 23.69 0.22 -9.50
C PHE A 5 22.88 0.36 -8.21
N LEU A 6 23.35 1.16 -7.24
CA LEU A 6 22.69 1.36 -5.94
C LEU A 6 21.56 2.40 -5.96
N LEU A 7 21.45 3.22 -7.01
CA LEU A 7 20.44 4.29 -7.12
C LEU A 7 19.20 3.89 -7.94
N LYS A 8 18.91 2.59 -8.07
CA LYS A 8 17.71 2.09 -8.76
C LYS A 8 16.70 1.37 -7.85
N ILE A 9 17.01 1.18 -6.57
CA ILE A 9 16.10 0.56 -5.60
C ILE A 9 15.05 1.56 -5.07
N PHE A 10 15.29 2.87 -5.18
CA PHE A 10 14.36 3.90 -4.68
C PHE A 10 13.48 4.55 -5.76
N LEU A 11 13.56 4.10 -7.02
CA LEU A 11 12.96 4.82 -8.16
C LEU A 11 11.73 4.14 -8.78
N PHE A 12 10.97 3.35 -8.01
CA PHE A 12 9.67 2.82 -8.44
C PHE A 12 8.53 3.03 -7.42
N ALA A 13 8.73 3.91 -6.44
CA ALA A 13 7.59 4.57 -5.81
C ALA A 13 7.20 5.74 -6.72
N CYS A 14 6.57 5.44 -7.86
CA CYS A 14 5.80 6.47 -8.55
C CYS A 14 4.68 6.85 -7.58
N VAL A 15 4.79 8.04 -6.97
CA VAL A 15 3.70 8.66 -6.23
C VAL A 15 2.66 9.05 -7.27
N CYS A 16 1.90 8.07 -7.75
CA CYS A 16 0.76 8.29 -8.60
C CYS A 16 -0.27 9.08 -7.77
N PRO A 17 -0.85 10.18 -8.28
CA PRO A 17 -1.99 10.80 -7.62
C PRO A 17 -3.04 9.70 -7.41
N ILE A 18 -3.39 9.48 -6.14
CA ILE A 18 -4.09 8.28 -5.68
C ILE A 18 -5.45 8.19 -6.36
N THR A 19 -5.59 7.32 -7.35
CA THR A 19 -6.89 6.81 -7.79
C THR A 19 -7.34 5.81 -6.72
N GLY A 20 -7.99 6.29 -5.66
CA GLY A 20 -8.62 5.40 -4.67
C GLY A 20 -8.37 5.69 -3.19
N LEU A 21 -8.17 6.94 -2.76
CA LEU A 21 -8.32 7.32 -1.35
C LEU A 21 -9.55 8.20 -1.19
N GLU A 22 -10.54 7.72 -0.45
CA GLU A 22 -11.81 8.43 -0.25
C GLU A 22 -12.10 8.64 1.24
N TYR A 23 -12.63 9.81 1.57
CA TYR A 23 -13.02 10.18 2.93
C TYR A 23 -14.52 10.42 3.03
N GLY A 24 -15.13 9.81 4.03
CA GLY A 24 -16.50 10.11 4.42
C GLY A 24 -16.63 11.50 5.03
N LYS A 25 -17.86 12.03 5.00
CA LYS A 25 -18.22 13.32 5.59
C LYS A 25 -17.73 13.44 7.04
N GLY A 26 -17.12 14.57 7.36
CA GLY A 26 -16.71 14.93 8.72
C GLY A 26 -15.43 14.27 9.21
N SER A 27 -14.85 13.34 8.44
CA SER A 27 -13.53 12.78 8.74
C SER A 27 -12.43 13.79 8.44
N TYR A 28 -11.41 13.83 9.29
CA TYR A 28 -10.29 14.76 9.15
C TYR A 28 -8.94 14.09 9.40
N GLY A 29 -7.87 14.74 8.96
CA GLY A 29 -6.51 14.21 8.98
C GLY A 29 -6.08 13.70 7.60
N LYS A 30 -4.90 13.08 7.52
CA LYS A 30 -4.34 12.59 6.25
C LYS A 30 -3.72 11.21 6.44
N ILE A 31 -4.20 10.26 5.65
CA ILE A 31 -3.56 8.96 5.43
C ILE A 31 -2.65 9.07 4.21
N HIS A 32 -1.41 8.62 4.36
CA HIS A 32 -0.51 8.39 3.24
C HIS A 32 -0.74 7.00 2.67
N ALA A 33 -1.54 6.91 1.60
CA ALA A 33 -1.80 5.66 0.90
C ALA A 33 -0.65 5.34 -0.08
N ILE A 34 -0.09 4.14 0.01
CA ILE A 34 0.99 3.65 -0.85
C ILE A 34 0.49 2.45 -1.65
N SER A 35 0.65 2.52 -2.98
CA SER A 35 0.20 1.52 -3.94
C SER A 35 1.33 1.15 -4.91
N TRP A 36 1.32 -0.09 -5.40
CA TRP A 36 2.24 -0.59 -6.44
C TRP A 36 1.52 -0.94 -7.74
N GLY A 37 0.26 -0.52 -7.89
CA GLY A 37 -0.52 -0.70 -9.11
C GLY A 37 -1.40 -1.95 -9.15
N GLU A 38 -1.60 -2.63 -8.01
CA GLU A 38 -2.50 -3.79 -7.92
C GLU A 38 -3.99 -3.44 -7.90
N GLY A 39 -4.32 -2.14 -7.90
CA GLY A 39 -5.70 -1.63 -8.06
C GLY A 39 -6.53 -1.55 -6.79
N ALA A 40 -5.98 -1.93 -5.64
CA ALA A 40 -6.65 -1.79 -4.35
C ALA A 40 -6.65 -0.33 -3.85
N THR A 41 -7.69 -0.01 -3.09
CA THR A 41 -8.05 1.33 -2.64
C THR A 41 -8.07 1.44 -1.11
N VAL A 42 -8.18 2.66 -0.60
CA VAL A 42 -8.37 2.98 0.82
C VAL A 42 -9.65 3.79 0.95
N THR A 43 -10.60 3.29 1.74
CA THR A 43 -11.84 4.00 2.04
C THR A 43 -11.91 4.30 3.52
N VAL A 44 -12.18 5.56 3.86
CA VAL A 44 -12.44 6.02 5.23
C VAL A 44 -13.91 6.39 5.36
N GLY A 45 -14.58 5.84 6.38
CA GLY A 45 -15.95 6.19 6.73
C GLY A 45 -16.10 7.63 7.22
N LYS A 46 -17.24 7.92 7.86
CA LYS A 46 -17.60 9.27 8.31
C LYS A 46 -17.05 9.55 9.71
N TYR A 47 -16.83 10.83 10.00
CA TYR A 47 -16.47 11.35 11.33
C TYR A 47 -15.23 10.69 11.99
N CYS A 48 -14.26 10.23 11.20
CA CYS A 48 -13.01 9.66 11.71
C CYS A 48 -12.01 10.74 12.11
N SER A 49 -11.20 10.43 13.12
CA SER A 49 -10.12 11.29 13.62
C SER A 49 -8.77 10.64 13.28
N ILE A 50 -8.00 11.23 12.37
CA ILE A 50 -6.76 10.62 11.85
C ILE A 50 -5.57 11.49 12.25
N SER A 51 -4.65 10.90 13.04
CA SER A 51 -3.43 11.58 13.48
C SER A 51 -2.38 11.70 12.37
N SER A 52 -1.30 12.42 12.67
CA SER A 52 -0.16 12.58 11.76
C SER A 52 0.58 11.26 11.54
N GLY A 53 1.14 11.09 10.34
CA GLY A 53 2.05 9.98 10.01
C GLY A 53 1.35 8.65 9.73
N VAL A 54 0.02 8.61 9.67
CA VAL A 54 -0.71 7.38 9.35
C VAL A 54 -0.43 6.95 7.91
N VAL A 55 -0.03 5.69 7.74
CA VAL A 55 0.25 5.07 6.44
C VAL A 55 -0.69 3.91 6.21
N ALA A 56 -1.19 3.78 4.99
CA ALA A 56 -1.95 2.61 4.54
C ALA A 56 -1.29 2.03 3.28
N LEU A 57 -1.03 0.72 3.29
CA LEU A 57 -0.57 0.00 2.10
C LEU A 57 -1.76 -0.63 1.39
N THR A 58 -1.83 -0.49 0.06
CA THR A 58 -2.83 -1.18 -0.76
C THR A 58 -2.25 -2.39 -1.50
N GLY A 59 -0.95 -2.64 -1.37
CA GLY A 59 -0.26 -3.75 -2.03
C GLY A 59 1.20 -3.83 -1.63
N GLY A 60 2.05 -4.26 -2.56
CA GLY A 60 3.49 -4.40 -2.36
C GLY A 60 3.90 -5.65 -1.58
N GLU A 61 2.97 -6.59 -1.35
CA GLU A 61 3.27 -7.78 -0.56
C GLU A 61 4.06 -8.82 -1.35
N HIS A 62 5.04 -9.41 -0.68
CA HIS A 62 5.78 -10.56 -1.19
C HIS A 62 4.94 -11.84 -1.10
N ARG A 63 5.15 -12.77 -2.03
CA ARG A 63 4.43 -14.04 -2.12
C ARG A 63 5.00 -15.07 -1.14
N VAL A 64 4.46 -15.08 0.08
CA VAL A 64 4.80 -16.07 1.12
C VAL A 64 4.31 -17.49 0.81
N ASP A 65 3.42 -17.62 -0.16
CA ASP A 65 2.89 -18.88 -0.68
C ASP A 65 3.73 -19.49 -1.82
N TRP A 66 4.80 -18.80 -2.26
CA TRP A 66 5.77 -19.32 -3.22
C TRP A 66 6.94 -20.01 -2.52
N VAL A 67 7.78 -20.70 -3.30
CA VAL A 67 9.01 -21.35 -2.79
C VAL A 67 9.97 -20.33 -2.16
N THR A 68 9.93 -19.08 -2.58
CA THR A 68 10.68 -17.97 -1.99
C THR A 68 9.89 -16.67 -2.09
N THR A 69 10.13 -15.77 -1.14
CA THR A 69 9.62 -14.39 -1.19
C THR A 69 10.48 -13.50 -2.09
N TYR A 70 11.61 -13.97 -2.63
CA TYR A 70 12.49 -13.15 -3.47
C TYR A 70 11.81 -12.77 -4.81
N PRO A 71 11.76 -11.48 -5.17
CA PRO A 71 10.98 -11.01 -6.31
C PRO A 71 11.75 -11.13 -7.64
N PHE A 72 11.99 -12.36 -8.10
CA PHE A 72 12.76 -12.62 -9.33
C PHE A 72 12.19 -11.90 -10.56
N ASN A 73 10.86 -11.84 -10.69
CA ASN A 73 10.21 -11.19 -11.82
C ASN A 73 10.51 -9.69 -11.90
N VAL A 74 10.67 -9.03 -10.74
CA VAL A 74 10.98 -7.60 -10.63
C VAL A 74 12.48 -7.35 -10.77
N LEU A 75 13.32 -8.12 -10.06
CA LEU A 75 14.76 -7.87 -9.99
C LEU A 75 15.51 -8.44 -11.20
N TRP A 76 15.05 -9.56 -11.76
CA TRP A 76 15.70 -10.28 -12.86
C TRP A 76 14.76 -10.39 -14.09
N PRO A 77 14.26 -9.27 -14.64
CA PRO A 77 13.16 -9.26 -15.62
C PRO A 77 13.51 -9.98 -16.93
N LYS A 78 14.80 -10.03 -17.32
CA LYS A 78 15.24 -10.74 -18.54
C LYS A 78 15.09 -12.26 -18.45
N VAL A 79 15.15 -12.83 -17.25
CA VAL A 79 15.11 -14.27 -17.00
C VAL A 79 13.74 -14.69 -16.48
N ALA A 80 13.20 -13.90 -15.55
CA ALA A 80 12.02 -14.25 -14.76
C ALA A 80 10.84 -13.28 -14.94
N GLY A 81 10.91 -12.32 -15.86
CA GLY A 81 9.83 -11.32 -16.06
C GLY A 81 8.50 -11.91 -16.53
N HIS A 82 8.49 -13.15 -17.04
CA HIS A 82 7.27 -13.87 -17.39
C HIS A 82 6.46 -14.31 -16.16
N ILE A 83 7.07 -14.39 -14.97
CA ILE A 83 6.38 -14.77 -13.73
C ILE A 83 5.46 -13.62 -13.29
N GLN A 84 4.16 -13.91 -13.23
CA GLN A 84 3.12 -12.94 -12.86
C GLN A 84 2.66 -13.09 -11.40
N GLY A 85 1.96 -12.08 -10.88
CA GLY A 85 1.32 -12.13 -9.57
C GLY A 85 2.20 -11.71 -8.39
N HIS A 86 3.32 -11.02 -8.65
CA HIS A 86 4.11 -10.29 -7.66
C HIS A 86 4.41 -8.87 -8.22
N PRO A 87 4.22 -7.78 -7.45
CA PRO A 87 3.77 -7.77 -6.06
C PRO A 87 2.30 -8.21 -5.90
N LYS A 88 1.93 -8.59 -4.67
CA LYS A 88 0.58 -9.03 -4.30
C LYS A 88 -0.12 -7.98 -3.46
N THR A 89 -1.45 -7.95 -3.58
CA THR A 89 -2.34 -7.25 -2.65
C THR A 89 -3.23 -8.24 -1.90
N LYS A 90 -3.62 -7.90 -0.65
CA LYS A 90 -4.72 -8.55 0.07
C LYS A 90 -6.07 -7.85 -0.15
N GLY A 91 -6.12 -6.83 -1.01
CA GLY A 91 -7.32 -6.07 -1.36
C GLY A 91 -7.39 -4.71 -0.65
N ASP A 92 -8.58 -4.13 -0.69
CA ASP A 92 -8.84 -2.79 -0.17
C ASP A 92 -8.62 -2.67 1.34
N VAL A 93 -8.20 -1.46 1.75
CA VAL A 93 -8.23 -1.06 3.15
C VAL A 93 -9.55 -0.33 3.40
N ILE A 94 -10.34 -0.84 4.34
CA ILE A 94 -11.66 -0.28 4.67
C ILE A 94 -11.65 0.15 6.12
N ILE A 95 -11.79 1.45 6.37
CA ILE A 95 -11.93 2.04 7.69
C ILE A 95 -13.40 2.44 7.85
N GLY A 96 -14.04 1.94 8.91
CA GLY A 96 -15.43 2.25 9.27
C GLY A 96 -15.67 3.72 9.65
N ASN A 97 -16.78 3.96 10.31
CA ASN A 97 -17.18 5.26 10.82
C ASN A 97 -16.69 5.46 12.26
N ASP A 98 -16.48 6.72 12.64
CA ASP A 98 -16.11 7.11 14.02
C ASP A 98 -14.83 6.45 14.55
N VAL A 99 -13.90 6.13 13.66
CA VAL A 99 -12.62 5.50 14.02
C VAL A 99 -11.60 6.56 14.41
N TRP A 100 -10.93 6.37 15.54
CA TRP A 100 -9.75 7.14 15.91
C TRP A 100 -8.46 6.39 15.58
N ILE A 101 -7.64 6.95 14.69
CA ILE A 101 -6.36 6.37 14.29
C ILE A 101 -5.22 7.17 14.92
N GLY A 102 -4.43 6.48 15.74
CA GLY A 102 -3.28 7.02 16.45
C GLY A 102 -2.14 7.47 15.53
N MET A 103 -1.22 8.27 16.08
CA MET A 103 -0.04 8.76 15.38
C MET A 103 0.83 7.59 14.87
N ASP A 104 1.36 7.73 13.66
CA ASP A 104 2.26 6.76 13.02
C ASP A 104 1.70 5.33 12.91
N ALA A 105 0.37 5.17 12.96
CA ALA A 105 -0.26 3.89 12.73
C ALA A 105 0.00 3.40 11.30
N PHE A 106 0.28 2.11 11.16
CA PHE A 106 0.61 1.48 9.89
C PHE A 106 -0.41 0.39 9.55
N ILE A 107 -1.21 0.63 8.51
CA ILE A 107 -2.32 -0.22 8.10
C ILE A 107 -1.91 -1.02 6.86
N LEU A 108 -1.98 -2.34 6.93
CA LEU A 108 -1.60 -3.22 5.83
C LEU A 108 -2.76 -3.44 4.83
N SER A 109 -2.41 -3.92 3.63
CA SER A 109 -3.40 -4.22 2.59
C SER A 109 -4.45 -5.22 3.08
N GLY A 110 -5.70 -5.05 2.62
CA GLY A 110 -6.83 -5.91 2.99
C GLY A 110 -7.38 -5.75 4.41
N VAL A 111 -6.82 -4.86 5.23
CA VAL A 111 -7.31 -4.63 6.60
C VAL A 111 -8.68 -3.95 6.57
N LYS A 112 -9.61 -4.46 7.39
CA LYS A 112 -10.93 -3.87 7.63
C LYS A 112 -11.03 -3.48 9.10
N ILE A 113 -11.17 -2.19 9.38
CA ILE A 113 -11.42 -1.65 10.72
C ILE A 113 -12.92 -1.38 10.82
N GLY A 114 -13.54 -1.93 11.88
CA GLY A 114 -14.97 -1.73 12.15
C GLY A 114 -15.30 -0.28 12.50
N ASP A 115 -16.57 -0.03 12.81
CA ASP A 115 -17.00 1.26 13.35
C ASP A 115 -16.61 1.39 14.83
N GLY A 116 -16.27 2.61 15.27
CA GLY A 116 -15.83 2.95 16.63
C GLY A 116 -14.37 2.61 16.93
#